data_AF-A0A7K3H2G0-F1
#
_entry.id   AF-A0A7K3H2G0-F1
#
_cell.length_a   1.000
_cell.length_b   1.000
_cell.length_c   1.000
_cell.angle_alpha   90.00
_cell.angle_beta   90.00
_cell.angle_gamma   90.00
#
_symmetry.space_group_name_H-M   'P 1'
#
loop_
_entity.id
_entity.type
_entity.pdbx_description
1 polymer ?
#
loop_
_entity_poly.entity_id
_entity_poly.type
_entity_poly.pdbx_seq_one_letter_code
_entity_poly.pdbx_strand_id
1 'polypeptide(L)'
;LSAYVLEWTLHHLDLVAHLPDAAAPPAEPLARARALLERVVGEEFPRSFGDADALLVGTGRRAPTAAETTALGGLAARLPFALG
;
A
#
# COMPACT_ATOMS: atom_id res chain seq x y z
N LEU A 1 17.03 -0.31 -8.35
CA LEU A 1 16.26 -1.57 -8.27
C LEU A 1 15.07 -1.47 -7.31
N SER A 2 15.23 -0.94 -6.10
CA SER A 2 14.14 -0.87 -5.11
C SER A 2 12.91 -0.07 -5.56
N ALA A 3 13.09 1.07 -6.24
CA ALA A 3 11.98 1.85 -6.80
C ALA A 3 11.16 1.02 -7.81
N TYR A 4 11.81 0.25 -8.68
CA TYR A 4 11.13 -0.64 -9.61
C TYR A 4 10.29 -1.71 -8.92
N VAL A 5 10.74 -2.27 -7.78
CA VAL A 5 9.92 -3.24 -7.03
C VAL A 5 8.64 -2.56 -6.52
N LEU A 6 8.73 -1.35 -5.99
CA LEU A 6 7.57 -0.58 -5.54
C LEU A 6 6.63 -0.25 -6.72
N GLU A 7 7.16 0.32 -7.79
CA GLU A 7 6.39 0.72 -8.98
C GLU A 7 5.68 -0.47 -9.64
N TRP A 8 6.40 -1.57 -9.92
CA TRP A 8 5.81 -2.75 -10.56
C TRP A 8 4.79 -3.45 -9.67
N THR A 9 5.00 -3.46 -8.35
CA THR A 9 4.02 -4.05 -7.42
C THR A 9 2.72 -3.23 -7.40
N LEU A 10 2.83 -1.90 -7.35
CA LEU A 10 1.67 -1.02 -7.43
C LEU A 10 0.96 -1.14 -8.78
N HIS A 11 1.72 -1.23 -9.87
CA HIS A 11 1.14 -1.40 -11.20
C HIS A 11 0.42 -2.74 -11.37
N HIS A 12 0.95 -3.83 -10.79
CA HIS A 12 0.26 -5.12 -10.77
C HIS A 12 -1.04 -5.00 -9.96
N LEU A 13 -1.04 -4.37 -8.79
CA LEU A 13 -2.28 -4.09 -8.03
C LEU A 13 -3.30 -3.32 -8.86
N ASP A 14 -2.87 -2.29 -9.58
CA ASP A 14 -3.74 -1.50 -10.47
C ASP A 14 -4.31 -2.35 -11.61
N LEU A 15 -3.49 -3.21 -12.22
CA LEU A 15 -3.88 -4.07 -13.34
C LEU A 15 -4.99 -5.07 -12.96
N VAL A 16 -4.95 -5.59 -11.74
CA VAL A 16 -5.88 -6.65 -11.28
C VAL A 16 -7.07 -6.11 -10.49
N ALA A 17 -7.14 -4.80 -10.24
CA ALA A 17 -8.15 -4.19 -9.36
C ALA A 17 -9.61 -4.45 -9.75
N HIS A 18 -9.88 -4.70 -11.05
CA HIS A 18 -11.21 -4.97 -11.59
C HIS A 18 -11.35 -6.37 -12.17
N LEU A 19 -10.39 -7.26 -11.88
CA LEU A 19 -10.34 -8.63 -12.36
C LEU A 19 -10.34 -9.59 -11.16
N PRO A 20 -11.52 -9.95 -10.61
CA PRO A 20 -11.60 -10.70 -9.36
C PRO A 20 -10.93 -12.08 -9.43
N ASP A 21 -10.79 -12.65 -10.63
CA ASP A 21 -10.16 -13.96 -10.86
C ASP A 21 -8.67 -13.86 -11.22
N ALA A 22 -8.11 -12.65 -11.32
CA ALA A 22 -6.70 -12.46 -11.65
C ALA A 22 -5.80 -12.73 -10.42
N ALA A 23 -4.61 -13.25 -10.69
CA ALA A 23 -3.63 -13.51 -9.63
C ALA A 23 -3.13 -12.20 -9.01
N ALA A 24 -3.20 -12.11 -7.69
CA ALA A 24 -2.60 -11.02 -6.93
C ALA A 24 -1.07 -11.01 -7.07
N PRO A 25 -0.41 -9.86 -6.79
CA PRO A 25 1.05 -9.82 -6.71
C PRO A 25 1.59 -10.80 -5.65
N PRO A 26 2.78 -11.38 -5.85
CA PRO A 26 3.38 -12.27 -4.86
C PRO A 26 3.65 -11.54 -3.53
N ALA A 27 3.65 -12.30 -2.42
CA ALA A 27 3.78 -11.74 -1.07
C ALA A 27 5.12 -11.00 -0.82
N GLU A 28 6.23 -11.51 -1.35
CA GLU A 28 7.55 -10.90 -1.14
C GLU A 28 7.67 -9.48 -1.74
N PRO A 29 7.29 -9.24 -3.01
CA PRO A 29 7.19 -7.89 -3.57
C PRO A 29 6.27 -6.96 -2.79
N LEU A 30 5.12 -7.44 -2.29
CA LEU A 30 4.20 -6.66 -1.46
C LEU A 30 4.87 -6.21 -0.16
N ALA A 31 5.48 -7.13 0.58
CA ALA A 31 6.20 -6.83 1.82
C ALA A 31 7.34 -5.83 1.57
N ARG A 32 8.08 -6.00 0.46
CA ARG A 32 9.18 -5.11 0.11
C ARG A 32 8.68 -3.72 -0.28
N ALA A 33 7.60 -3.62 -1.04
CA ALA A 33 6.97 -2.37 -1.43
C ALA A 33 6.42 -1.62 -0.21
N ARG A 34 5.75 -2.30 0.73
CA ARG A 34 5.32 -1.70 2.01
C ARG A 34 6.50 -1.10 2.77
N ALA A 35 7.58 -1.86 2.95
CA ALA A 35 8.76 -1.39 3.66
C ALA A 35 9.40 -0.16 2.97
N LEU A 36 9.29 -0.04 1.64
CA LEU A 36 9.75 1.14 0.91
C LEU A 36 8.81 2.34 1.11
N LEU A 37 7.49 2.11 1.07
CA LEU A 37 6.50 3.16 1.37
C LEU A 37 6.70 3.71 2.78
N GLU A 38 6.78 2.86 3.79
CA GLU A 38 6.99 3.25 5.20
C GLU A 38 8.27 4.06 5.37
N ARG A 39 9.35 3.69 4.66
CA ARG A 39 10.60 4.47 4.63
C ARG A 39 10.44 5.86 3.99
N VAL A 40 9.61 5.99 2.95
CA VAL A 40 9.33 7.28 2.29
C VAL A 40 8.45 8.15 3.19
N VAL A 41 7.46 7.54 3.85
CA VAL A 41 6.54 8.19 4.79
C VAL A 41 7.23 8.60 6.09
N GLY A 42 8.31 7.88 6.46
CA GLY A 42 9.03 8.07 7.71
C GLY A 42 8.36 7.43 8.93
N GLU A 43 7.27 6.68 8.72
CA GLU A 43 6.48 6.01 9.75
C GLU A 43 5.98 4.65 9.26
N GLU A 44 5.87 3.70 10.18
CA GLU A 44 5.32 2.37 9.90
C GLU A 44 3.78 2.43 9.84
N PHE A 45 3.18 1.69 8.92
CA PHE A 45 1.74 1.45 8.95
C PHE A 45 1.41 0.46 10.06
N PRO A 46 0.21 0.52 10.67
CA PRO A 46 -0.19 -0.39 11.73
C PRO A 46 -0.04 -1.87 11.32
N ARG A 47 0.39 -2.72 12.26
CA ARG A 47 0.52 -4.18 12.03
C ARG A 47 -0.79 -4.89 11.68
N SER A 48 -1.93 -4.24 11.91
CA SER A 48 -3.25 -4.73 11.50
C SER A 48 -3.49 -4.64 9.99
N PHE A 49 -2.69 -3.88 9.25
CA PHE A 49 -2.75 -3.83 7.78
C PHE A 49 -1.98 -5.00 7.19
N GLY A 50 -2.58 -5.67 6.21
CA GLY A 50 -1.83 -6.47 5.24
C GLY A 50 -1.00 -5.58 4.31
N ASP A 51 0.03 -6.13 3.67
CA ASP A 51 0.94 -5.35 2.84
C ASP A 51 0.24 -4.71 1.63
N ALA A 52 -0.69 -5.43 1.01
CA ALA A 52 -1.52 -4.89 -0.07
C ALA A 52 -2.41 -3.73 0.42
N ASP A 53 -3.03 -3.86 1.59
CA ASP A 53 -3.89 -2.81 2.14
C ASP A 53 -3.09 -1.55 2.49
N ALA A 54 -1.90 -1.70 3.06
CA ALA A 54 -1.02 -0.57 3.36
C ALA A 54 -0.64 0.18 2.08
N LEU A 55 -0.35 -0.54 0.98
CA LEU A 55 -0.05 0.06 -0.32
C LEU A 55 -1.27 0.75 -0.94
N LEU A 56 -2.42 0.07 -0.97
CA LEU A 56 -3.64 0.58 -1.61
C LEU A 56 -4.19 1.82 -0.88
N VAL A 57 -4.26 1.77 0.44
CA VAL A 57 -4.73 2.89 1.27
C VAL A 57 -3.69 4.00 1.33
N GLY A 58 -2.43 3.62 1.58
CA GLY A 58 -1.32 4.56 1.70
C GLY A 58 -1.14 5.43 0.46
N THR A 59 -1.37 4.87 -0.72
CA THR A 59 -1.23 5.57 -2.00
C THR A 59 -2.54 6.09 -2.60
N GLY A 60 -3.66 5.98 -1.87
CA GLY A 60 -4.96 6.52 -2.29
C GLY A 60 -5.71 5.73 -3.38
N ARG A 61 -5.24 4.52 -3.73
CA ARG A 61 -5.92 3.61 -4.67
C ARG A 61 -7.20 3.01 -4.09
N ARG A 62 -7.29 2.95 -2.77
CA ARG A 62 -8.49 2.54 -2.02
C ARG A 62 -8.69 3.48 -0.84
N ALA A 63 -9.93 3.87 -0.57
CA ALA A 63 -10.26 4.59 0.66
C ALA A 63 -10.10 3.67 1.89
N PRO A 64 -9.57 4.17 3.03
CA PRO A 64 -9.55 3.40 4.26
C PRO A 64 -10.98 3.15 4.76
N THR A 65 -11.19 1.98 5.34
CA THR A 65 -12.39 1.68 6.14
C THR A 65 -12.36 2.43 7.47
N ALA A 66 -13.49 2.52 8.19
CA ALA A 66 -13.52 3.17 9.51
C ALA A 66 -12.55 2.55 10.54
N ALA A 67 -12.37 1.23 10.51
CA ALA A 67 -11.43 0.52 11.37
C ALA A 67 -9.98 0.86 11.01
N GLU A 68 -9.67 0.91 9.71
CA GLU A 68 -8.36 1.31 9.20
C GLU A 68 -8.04 2.78 9.51
N THR A 69 -9.00 3.70 9.32
CA THR A 69 -8.86 5.11 9.71
C THR A 69 -8.55 5.24 11.20
N THR A 70 -9.25 4.48 12.05
CA THR A 70 -8.99 4.46 13.49
C THR A 70 -7.59 3.93 13.80
N ALA A 71 -7.18 2.84 13.16
CA ALA A 71 -5.86 2.23 13.36
C ALA A 71 -4.71 3.13 12.89
N LEU A 72 -4.90 3.86 11.79
CA LEU A 72 -3.92 4.79 11.23
C LEU A 72 -3.68 6.01 12.13
N GLY A 73 -4.68 6.43 12.91
CA GLY A 73 -4.56 7.60 13.78
C GLY A 73 -4.09 8.84 13.01
N GLY A 74 -2.99 9.45 13.45
CA GLY A 74 -2.43 10.65 12.82
C GLY A 74 -2.01 10.46 11.35
N LEU A 75 -1.65 9.24 10.94
CA LEU A 75 -1.32 8.95 9.54
C LEU A 75 -2.51 9.17 8.60
N ALA A 76 -3.74 8.95 9.08
CA ALA A 76 -4.94 9.10 8.26
C ALA A 76 -5.09 10.52 7.68
N ALA A 77 -4.65 11.54 8.42
CA ALA A 77 -4.73 12.94 7.99
C ALA A 77 -3.69 13.32 6.91
N ARG A 78 -2.71 12.45 6.66
CA ARG A 78 -1.63 12.67 5.69
C ARG A 78 -1.82 11.91 4.39
N LEU A 79 -2.86 11.06 4.32
CA LEU A 79 -3.16 10.30 3.12
C LEU A 79 -3.73 11.20 2.01
N PRO A 80 -3.45 10.88 0.72
CA PRO A 80 -2.56 9.82 0.24
C PRO A 80 -1.10 10.28 0.14
N PHE A 81 -0.16 9.33 0.23
CA PHE A 81 1.27 9.57 -0.02
C PHE A 81 1.59 9.43 -1.51
N ALA A 82 1.90 10.55 -2.17
CA ALA A 82 2.33 10.56 -3.56
C ALA A 82 3.75 10.00 -3.70
N LEU A 83 3.92 9.05 -4.62
CA LEU A 83 5.20 8.50 -5.03
C LEU A 83 5.53 9.12 -6.39
N GLY A 84 6.59 9.92 -6.44
CA GLY A 84 7.05 10.63 -7.65
C GLY A 84 8.16 9.89 -8.37
#